data_AF-A0A645HKY6-F1
#
_entry.id   AF-A0A645HKY6-F1
#
_cell.length_a   1.000
_cell.length_b   1.000
_cell.length_c   1.000
_cell.angle_alpha   90.00
_cell.angle_beta   90.00
_cell.angle_gamma   90.00
#
_symmetry.space_group_name_H-M   'P 1'
#
loop_
_entity.id
_entity.type
_entity.pdbx_description
1 polymer ?
#
loop_
_entity_poly.entity_id
_entity_poly.type
_entity_poly.pdbx_seq_one_letter_code
_entity_poly.pdbx_strand_id
1 'polypeptide(L)' 'MSRTTGFPCVIVGRMIAEGILNMPGVNPPEAIGKNHKAVERLTAELQKRNVKIHQKVVEL' A
#
# COMPACT_ATOMS: atom_id res chain seq x y z
N MET A 1 -0.06 1.35 16.98
CA MET A 1 -1.10 0.75 16.12
C MET A 1 -1.77 1.76 15.18
N SER A 2 -2.20 2.93 15.63
CA SER A 2 -3.00 3.86 14.79
C SER A 2 -2.34 4.27 13.47
N ARG A 3 -1.02 4.51 13.46
CA ARG A 3 -0.27 4.92 12.25
C ARG A 3 -0.16 3.80 11.21
N THR A 4 0.16 2.59 11.65
CA THR A 4 0.37 1.42 10.79
C THR A 4 -0.93 0.86 10.21
N THR A 5 -2.09 1.27 10.73
CA THR A 5 -3.42 0.93 10.20
C THR A 5 -4.07 2.10 9.45
N GLY A 6 -4.04 3.30 10.02
CA GLY A 6 -4.71 4.47 9.47
C GLY A 6 -4.06 5.00 8.19
N PHE A 7 -2.72 5.03 8.13
CA PHE A 7 -2.04 5.48 6.92
C PHE A 7 -2.32 4.58 5.70
N PRO A 8 -2.14 3.24 5.75
CA PRO A 8 -2.45 2.43 4.58
C PRO A 8 -3.93 2.56 4.16
N CYS A 9 -4.87 2.65 5.11
CA CYS A 9 -6.29 2.90 4.81
C CYS A 9 -6.50 4.17 3.97
N VAL A 10 -5.97 5.32 4.44
CA VAL A 10 -6.14 6.60 3.73
C VAL A 10 -5.37 6.65 2.42
N ILE A 11 -4.18 6.04 2.35
CA ILE A 11 -3.38 5.99 1.13
C ILE A 11 -4.12 5.18 0.04
N VAL A 12 -4.68 4.03 0.39
CA VAL A 12 -5.49 3.21 -0.53
C VAL A 12 -6.76 3.95 -0.94
N GLY A 13 -7.45 4.60 0.00
CA GLY A 13 -8.62 5.42 -0.31
C GLY A 13 -8.31 6.52 -1.35
N ARG A 14 -7.15 7.18 -1.26
CA ARG A 14 -6.69 8.14 -2.27
C ARG A 14 -6.42 7.49 -3.62
N MET A 15 -5.77 6.32 -3.65
CA MET A 15 -5.52 5.61 -4.90
C MET A 15 -6.81 5.17 -5.61
N ILE A 16 -7.86 4.86 -4.86
CA ILE A 16 -9.20 4.58 -5.41
C ILE A 16 -9.79 5.88 -6.00
N ALA A 17 -9.77 6.98 -5.24
CA ALA A 17 -10.30 8.28 -5.70
C ALA A 17 -9.57 8.82 -6.94
N GLU A 18 -8.26 8.55 -7.07
CA GLU A 18 -7.43 8.92 -8.22
C GLU A 18 -7.58 7.95 -9.41
N GLY A 19 -8.34 6.86 -9.27
CA GLY A 19 -8.52 5.85 -10.32
C GLY A 19 -7.30 4.94 -10.56
N ILE A 20 -6.27 5.01 -9.70
CA ILE A 20 -5.11 4.10 -9.74
C ILE A 20 -5.55 2.68 -9.41
N LEU A 21 -6.51 2.55 -8.48
CA LEU A 21 -7.21 1.31 -8.17
C LEU A 21 -8.64 1.44 -8.67
N ASN A 22 -8.98 0.70 -9.74
CA ASN A 22 -10.27 0.78 -10.43
C ASN A 22 -10.98 -0.58 -10.51
N MET A 23 -10.65 -1.50 -9.60
CA MET A 23 -11.25 -2.83 -9.51
C MET A 23 -12.61 -2.75 -8.78
N PRO A 24 -13.75 -2.99 -9.46
CA PRO A 24 -15.05 -3.02 -8.81
C PRO A 24 -15.21 -4.25 -7.92
N GLY A 25 -16.19 -4.21 -7.01
CA GLY A 25 -16.51 -5.31 -6.10
C GLY A 25 -15.71 -5.31 -4.80
N VAL A 26 -15.79 -6.42 -4.06
CA VAL A 26 -15.08 -6.61 -2.79
C VAL A 26 -13.70 -7.20 -3.09
N ASN A 27 -12.66 -6.40 -2.89
CA ASN A 27 -11.29 -6.79 -3.16
C ASN A 27 -10.54 -6.96 -1.83
N PRO A 28 -9.82 -8.08 -1.64
CA PRO A 28 -9.02 -8.25 -0.45
C PRO A 28 -7.72 -7.40 -0.55
N PRO A 29 -7.06 -7.05 0.57
CA PRO A 29 -5.91 -6.15 0.57
C PRO A 29 -4.75 -6.60 -0.33
N GLU A 30 -4.52 -7.90 -0.46
CA GLU A 30 -3.49 -8.48 -1.34
C GLU A 30 -3.74 -8.20 -2.83
N ALA A 31 -4.95 -7.82 -3.23
CA ALA A 31 -5.25 -7.40 -4.60
C ALA A 31 -4.45 -6.16 -5.01
N ILE A 32 -4.12 -5.26 -4.05
CA ILE A 32 -3.24 -4.12 -4.26
C ILE A 32 -1.84 -4.59 -4.70
N GLY A 33 -1.38 -5.72 -4.16
CA GLY A 33 -0.10 -6.35 -4.47
C GLY A 33 0.07 -6.75 -5.94
N LYS A 34 -1.04 -6.95 -6.67
CA LYS A 34 -1.02 -7.26 -8.10
C LYS A 34 -0.69 -6.05 -8.99
N ASN A 35 -0.81 -4.83 -8.44
CA ASN A 35 -0.49 -3.59 -9.15
C ASN A 35 0.82 -2.99 -8.60
N HIS A 36 1.91 -3.17 -9.35
CA HIS A 36 3.24 -2.72 -8.93
C HIS A 36 3.28 -1.21 -8.59
N LYS A 37 2.62 -0.38 -9.40
CA LYS A 37 2.52 1.07 -9.18
C LYS A 37 1.82 1.41 -7.87
N ALA A 38 0.79 0.65 -7.50
CA ALA A 38 0.08 0.84 -6.23
C ALA A 38 0.95 0.46 -5.03
N VAL A 39 1.74 -0.63 -5.15
CA VAL A 39 2.69 -1.07 -4.11
C VAL A 39 3.81 -0.05 -3.90
N GLU A 40 4.40 0.44 -4.99
CA GLU A 40 5.42 1.49 -4.95
C GLU A 40 4.88 2.76 -4.28
N ARG A 41 3.68 3.20 -4.68
CA ARG A 41 3.00 4.38 -4.11
C ARG A 41 2.74 4.19 -2.61
N LEU A 42 2.22 3.04 -2.21
CA LEU A 42 1.95 2.72 -0.82
C LEU A 42 3.23 2.77 0.01
N THR A 43 4.28 2.10 -0.45
CA THR A 43 5.57 2.02 0.25
C THR A 43 6.22 3.40 0.38
N ALA A 44 6.20 4.21 -0.69
CA ALA A 44 6.74 5.57 -0.67
C ALA A 44 5.97 6.48 0.29
N GLU A 45 4.63 6.42 0.31
CA GLU A 45 3.81 7.23 1.21
C GLU A 45 3.97 6.82 2.69
N LEU A 46 4.14 5.53 2.97
CA LEU A 46 4.48 5.05 4.32
C LEU A 46 5.85 5.56 4.75
N GLN A 47 6.87 5.46 3.88
CA GLN A 47 8.22 5.92 4.17
C GLN A 47 8.26 7.43 4.46
N LYS A 48 7.55 8.26 3.67
CA LYS A 48 7.42 9.72 3.93
C LYS A 48 6.88 10.04 5.31
N ARG A 49 6.08 9.14 5.89
CA ARG A 49 5.48 9.30 7.22
C ARG A 49 6.29 8.60 8.31
N ASN A 50 7.54 8.20 8.04
CA ASN A 50 8.39 7.43 8.96
C ASN A 50 7.79 6.07 9.36
N VAL A 51 7.09 5.39 8.44
CA VAL A 51 6.75 3.96 8.56
C VAL A 51 7.58 3.22 7.52
N LYS A 52 8.61 2.51 7.97
CA LYS A 52 9.64 1.90 7.10
C LYS A 52 9.42 0.40 6.98
N ILE A 53 9.48 -0.12 5.76
CA ILE A 53 9.47 -1.55 5.47
C ILE A 53 10.92 -1.95 5.18
N HIS A 54 11.42 -2.95 5.89
CA HIS A 54 12.77 -3.47 5.72
C HIS A 54 12.70 -4.83 5.02
N GLN A 55 13.50 -5.00 3.97
CA GLN A 55 13.65 -6.26 3.26
C GLN A 55 15.09 -6.76 3.44
N LYS A 56 15.25 -8.04 3.73
CA LYS A 56 16.55 -8.73 3.78
C LYS A 56 16.42 -10.04 3.02
N VAL A 57 17.38 -10.33 2.13
CA VAL A 57 17.53 -11.64 1.48
C VAL A 57 18.54 -12.43 2.29
N VAL A 58 18.22 -13.70 2.57
CA VAL A 58 19.10 -14.63 3.30
C VAL A 58 19.27 -15.85 2.40
N GLU A 59 20.52 -16.23 2.15
CA GLU A 59 20.84 -17.47 1.44
C GLU A 59 20.37 -18.67 2.27
N LEU A 60 19.76 -19.66 1.61
CA LEU A 60 19.20 -20.86 2.23
C LEU A 60 20.28 -21.89 2.54
#